data_AF-A0A2W2DME7-F1
#
_entry.id   AF-A0A2W2DME7-F1
#
_cell.length_a   1.000
_cell.length_b   1.000
_cell.length_c   1.000
_cell.angle_alpha   90.00
_cell.angle_beta   90.00
_cell.angle_gamma   90.00
#
_symmetry.space_group_name_H-M   'P 1'
#
loop_
_entity.id
_entity.type
_entity.pdbx_description
1 polymer ?
#
loop_
_entity_poly.entity_id
_entity_poly.type
_entity_poly.pdbx_seq_one_letter_code
_entity_poly.pdbx_strand_id
1 'polypeptide(L)'
;MAMTTTEGRHVVLAAGLGAALMALVLLANSCLAAGAAAPGPAAPTISPITVPATPPEDCGARDDELVVATGDDVSTGSVRREVIHEWNEVVIPSDPDSRLPGDPRAELLELSGSTDVRRAQMAALAQSGSCQYDVLVLDVAWVAEFARHGYIRPISLENDAGRFLRGPLEAGQIDGEQFGVPFAADAPLEFRRRDGRPGGYLLQLVDREIGTINYLEMIELGGGRVLDGDDRTRVALGDDPDDTWNALNSTGADAVMRESLTMDEDHSIVAFKEGRVGDRPVSAMRNWPFAFHQLAADPRMRGSDQRLRFEVRAPGTDGGVLGGSVLALSEHIRPDKVAPAMRLIGRLTGEEAQGRLFACGGYGPVLTSVYERYRAGGGPACPRQDGSDITNPSLAELATLAEEIRRSIELARPRPKSPY
;
A
#
# COMPACT_ATOMS: atom_id res chain seq x y z
N MET A 1 -12.67 40.89 68.87
CA MET A 1 -11.40 41.27 68.23
C MET A 1 -11.16 40.26 67.12
N ALA A 2 -11.27 40.72 65.87
CA ALA A 2 -11.40 39.88 64.69
C ALA A 2 -10.06 39.24 64.29
N MET A 3 -10.07 37.93 64.02
CA MET A 3 -9.10 37.26 63.15
C MET A 3 -9.89 36.29 62.27
N THR A 4 -10.11 36.73 61.04
CA THR A 4 -10.71 35.96 59.95
C THR A 4 -9.67 35.00 59.37
N THR A 5 -10.10 33.76 59.23
CA THR A 5 -9.47 32.63 58.56
C THR A 5 -9.30 32.89 57.05
N THR A 6 -8.08 32.73 56.56
CA THR A 6 -7.73 32.74 55.13
C THR A 6 -7.55 31.30 54.67
N GLU A 7 -8.51 30.75 53.94
CA GLU A 7 -8.28 29.53 53.13
C GLU A 7 -9.22 29.56 51.92
N GLY A 8 -8.63 29.70 50.75
CA GLY A 8 -9.36 29.75 49.49
C GLY A 8 -8.45 29.99 48.28
N ARG A 9 -8.34 28.94 47.45
CA ARG A 9 -7.99 28.96 46.01
C ARG A 9 -6.49 28.91 45.63
N HIS A 10 -5.96 27.68 45.60
CA HIS A 10 -5.09 27.17 44.53
C HIS A 10 -5.90 25.99 43.93
N VAL A 11 -6.17 25.80 42.63
CA VAL A 11 -5.30 25.80 41.45
C VAL A 11 -6.22 25.98 40.22
N VAL A 12 -6.11 27.09 39.49
CA VAL A 12 -6.49 27.19 38.06
C VAL A 12 -5.59 28.26 37.47
N LEU A 13 -4.46 27.87 36.85
CA LEU A 13 -3.69 28.67 35.89
C LEU A 13 -2.49 27.85 35.37
N ALA A 14 -2.75 26.92 34.45
CA ALA A 14 -1.72 26.27 33.63
C ALA A 14 -2.28 25.89 32.25
N ALA A 15 -3.03 26.80 31.61
CA ALA A 15 -3.59 26.59 30.27
C ALA A 15 -3.43 27.79 29.31
N GLY A 16 -2.56 28.75 29.66
CA GLY A 16 -2.44 30.02 28.90
C GLY A 16 -1.17 30.21 28.07
N LEU A 17 -0.10 29.45 28.32
CA LEU A 17 1.21 29.71 27.69
C LEU A 17 1.51 28.87 26.44
N GLY A 18 0.85 27.72 26.26
CA GLY A 18 1.06 26.87 25.06
C GLY A 18 0.43 27.44 23.79
N ALA A 19 -0.78 27.99 23.89
CA ALA A 19 -1.50 28.53 22.73
C ALA A 19 -0.93 29.87 22.22
N ALA A 20 -0.34 30.68 23.12
CA ALA A 20 0.29 31.96 22.76
C ALA A 20 1.63 31.76 22.03
N LEU A 21 2.38 30.70 22.35
CA LEU A 21 3.65 30.39 21.68
C LEU A 21 3.44 29.89 20.24
N MET A 22 2.35 29.17 19.97
CA MET A 22 2.00 28.64 18.65
C MET A 22 1.52 29.75 17.68
N ALA A 23 0.82 30.78 18.19
CA ALA A 23 0.41 31.94 17.40
C ALA A 23 1.58 32.87 17.03
N LEU A 24 2.60 32.98 17.90
CA LEU A 24 3.80 33.78 17.64
C LEU A 24 4.74 33.16 16.59
N VAL A 25 4.80 31.82 16.51
CA VAL A 25 5.55 31.11 15.46
C VAL A 25 4.86 31.24 14.08
N LEU A 26 3.53 31.27 14.05
CA LEU A 26 2.76 31.46 12.81
C LEU A 26 2.83 32.90 12.29
N LEU A 27 2.95 33.91 13.15
CA LEU A 27 3.09 35.33 12.76
C LEU A 27 4.53 35.73 12.40
N ALA A 28 5.55 35.08 12.95
CA ALA A 28 6.96 35.36 12.63
C ALA A 28 7.35 34.86 11.21
N ASN A 29 6.66 33.85 10.67
CA ASN A 29 6.87 33.38 9.29
C ASN A 29 6.23 34.28 8.22
N SER A 30 5.43 35.28 8.61
CA SER A 30 4.76 36.18 7.67
C SER A 30 5.53 37.46 7.35
N CYS A 31 6.67 37.73 8.01
CA CYS A 31 7.42 38.99 7.86
C CYS A 31 8.88 38.85 7.39
N LEU A 32 9.33 37.67 6.98
CA LEU A 32 10.70 37.44 6.46
C LEU A 32 10.75 37.06 4.97
N ALA A 33 9.74 37.45 4.19
CA ALA A 33 9.75 37.36 2.73
C ALA A 33 9.93 38.75 2.09
N ALA A 34 11.06 39.39 2.34
CA ALA A 34 11.49 40.57 1.60
C ALA A 34 13.03 40.60 1.49
N GLY A 35 13.60 39.53 0.94
CA GLY A 35 14.99 39.48 0.51
C GLY A 35 15.02 38.93 -0.91
N ALA A 36 15.34 39.78 -1.88
CA ALA A 36 15.46 39.39 -3.29
C ALA A 36 16.58 38.35 -3.45
N ALA A 37 16.20 37.09 -3.61
CA ALA A 37 17.11 36.02 -4.03
C ALA A 37 17.20 36.00 -5.56
N ALA A 38 18.41 35.89 -6.08
CA ALA A 38 18.70 35.76 -7.50
C ALA A 38 17.98 34.53 -8.11
N PRO A 39 17.58 34.56 -9.39
CA PRO A 39 16.84 33.46 -10.00
C PRO A 39 17.73 32.22 -10.09
N GLY A 40 17.35 31.16 -9.37
CA GLY A 40 17.90 29.82 -9.57
C GLY A 40 17.54 29.27 -10.96
N PRO A 41 18.26 28.25 -11.46
CA PRO A 41 17.93 27.64 -12.74
C PRO A 41 16.48 27.13 -12.70
N ALA A 42 15.73 27.44 -13.76
CA ALA A 42 14.33 27.10 -13.87
C ALA A 42 14.11 25.60 -13.58
N ALA A 43 13.22 25.32 -12.63
CA ALA A 43 12.69 23.97 -12.45
C ALA A 43 12.13 23.49 -13.80
N PRO A 44 12.33 22.21 -14.18
CA PRO A 44 11.72 21.69 -15.39
C PRO A 44 10.20 21.88 -15.27
N THR A 45 9.62 22.64 -16.20
CA THR A 45 8.18 22.70 -16.40
C THR A 45 7.71 21.29 -16.70
N ILE A 46 7.13 20.63 -15.69
CA ILE A 46 6.33 19.44 -15.88
C ILE A 46 5.10 19.93 -16.65
N SER A 47 5.01 19.58 -17.93
CA SER A 47 3.77 19.74 -18.68
C SER A 47 2.66 19.06 -17.87
N PRO A 48 1.50 19.72 -17.62
CA PRO A 48 0.38 19.01 -17.02
C PRO A 48 0.11 17.78 -17.89
N ILE A 49 0.05 16.62 -17.25
CA ILE A 49 -0.37 15.38 -17.90
C ILE A 49 -1.74 15.67 -18.50
N THR A 50 -1.88 15.45 -19.80
CA THR A 50 -3.15 15.59 -20.50
C THR A 50 -4.12 14.58 -19.88
N VAL A 51 -4.98 15.04 -18.98
CA VAL A 51 -6.19 14.31 -18.61
C VAL A 51 -6.97 14.13 -19.90
N PRO A 52 -7.37 12.90 -20.29
CA PRO A 52 -8.22 12.70 -21.46
C PRO A 52 -9.43 13.62 -21.34
N ALA A 53 -9.58 14.52 -22.31
CA ALA A 53 -10.66 15.48 -22.34
C ALA A 53 -11.98 14.73 -22.58
N THR A 54 -12.85 14.74 -21.58
CA THR A 54 -14.24 14.25 -21.61
C THR A 54 -14.36 12.73 -21.84
N PRO A 55 -15.00 11.96 -20.94
CA PRO A 55 -15.25 10.53 -21.16
C PRO A 55 -16.05 10.36 -22.47
N PRO A 56 -15.73 9.37 -23.33
CA PRO A 56 -16.62 9.04 -24.44
C PRO A 56 -17.99 8.69 -23.87
N GLU A 57 -19.04 9.38 -24.35
CA GLU A 57 -20.44 9.10 -23.98
C GLU A 57 -20.88 7.69 -24.40
N ASP A 58 -20.14 7.04 -25.29
CA ASP A 58 -20.47 5.73 -25.84
C ASP A 58 -19.41 4.68 -25.50
N CYS A 59 -19.73 3.80 -24.54
CA CYS A 59 -18.94 2.61 -24.23
C CYS A 59 -19.05 1.53 -25.31
N GLY A 60 -19.87 1.72 -26.34
CA GLY A 60 -20.11 0.77 -27.43
C GLY A 60 -18.89 0.52 -28.34
N ALA A 61 -17.84 1.34 -28.25
CA ALA A 61 -16.61 1.14 -29.01
C ALA A 61 -15.72 -0.01 -28.48
N ARG A 62 -16.06 -0.61 -27.33
CA ARG A 62 -15.27 -1.67 -26.66
C ARG A 62 -16.13 -2.87 -26.25
N ASP A 63 -17.05 -3.27 -27.11
CA ASP A 63 -17.97 -4.38 -26.83
C ASP A 63 -17.26 -5.73 -26.64
N ASP A 64 -16.08 -5.90 -27.22
CA ASP A 64 -15.27 -7.11 -27.22
C ASP A 64 -14.13 -7.12 -26.18
N GLU A 65 -14.08 -6.12 -25.31
CA GLU A 65 -13.04 -5.96 -24.28
C GLU A 65 -13.62 -5.78 -22.86
N LEU A 66 -12.96 -6.35 -21.86
CA LEU A 66 -13.10 -6.02 -20.45
C LEU A 66 -12.02 -4.98 -20.10
N VAL A 67 -12.43 -3.79 -19.71
CA VAL A 67 -11.49 -2.74 -19.29
C VAL A 67 -11.20 -2.88 -17.81
N VAL A 68 -9.95 -3.23 -17.49
CA VAL A 68 -9.43 -3.30 -16.11
C VAL A 68 -8.69 -2.01 -15.80
N ALA A 69 -9.26 -1.16 -14.95
CA ALA A 69 -8.63 0.07 -14.49
C ALA A 69 -7.70 -0.22 -13.31
N THR A 70 -6.44 0.18 -13.40
CA THR A 70 -5.44 0.01 -12.33
C THR A 70 -4.60 1.27 -12.17
N GLY A 71 -3.97 1.44 -11.01
CA GLY A 71 -2.83 2.34 -10.91
C GLY A 71 -1.56 1.75 -11.51
N ASP A 72 -0.52 2.58 -11.60
CA ASP A 72 0.84 2.18 -11.99
C ASP A 72 1.27 0.88 -11.29
N ASP A 73 1.85 -0.01 -12.08
CA ASP A 73 2.45 -1.23 -11.57
C ASP A 73 3.86 -0.96 -11.03
N VAL A 74 3.97 -0.80 -9.71
CA VAL A 74 5.22 -0.50 -8.99
C VAL A 74 6.17 -1.71 -8.85
N SER A 75 5.74 -2.88 -9.33
CA SER A 75 6.56 -4.08 -9.31
C SER A 75 7.73 -3.99 -10.30
N THR A 76 8.79 -4.74 -10.01
CA THR A 76 9.85 -4.94 -10.99
C THR A 76 9.27 -5.66 -12.22
N GLY A 77 9.32 -5.00 -13.38
CA GLY A 77 8.90 -5.55 -14.68
C GLY A 77 7.40 -5.66 -14.92
N SER A 78 6.57 -4.90 -14.19
CA SER A 78 5.13 -4.76 -14.46
C SER A 78 4.33 -6.08 -14.46
N VAL A 79 4.46 -6.88 -13.41
CA VAL A 79 3.85 -8.22 -13.33
C VAL A 79 2.31 -8.23 -13.39
N ARG A 80 1.61 -7.18 -12.94
CA ARG A 80 0.14 -7.07 -13.04
C ARG A 80 -0.30 -7.06 -14.51
N ARG A 81 0.45 -6.35 -15.36
CA ARG A 81 0.23 -6.37 -16.81
C ARG A 81 0.43 -7.77 -17.37
N GLU A 82 1.48 -8.48 -16.95
CA GLU A 82 1.76 -9.84 -17.41
C GLU A 82 0.63 -10.82 -17.07
N VAL A 83 0.17 -10.85 -15.82
CA VAL A 83 -0.90 -11.78 -15.40
C VAL A 83 -2.25 -11.46 -16.04
N ILE A 84 -2.52 -10.19 -16.37
CA ILE A 84 -3.72 -9.81 -17.13
C ILE A 84 -3.56 -10.17 -18.61
N HIS A 85 -2.36 -10.02 -19.18
CA HIS A 85 -2.10 -10.44 -20.55
C HIS A 85 -2.26 -11.96 -20.72
N GLU A 86 -1.89 -12.76 -19.72
CA GLU A 86 -2.06 -14.23 -19.76
C GLU A 86 -3.52 -14.68 -19.95
N TRP A 87 -4.50 -13.93 -19.43
CA TRP A 87 -5.92 -14.19 -19.70
C TRP A 87 -6.23 -14.19 -21.21
N ASN A 88 -5.59 -13.29 -21.96
CA ASN A 88 -5.81 -13.16 -23.40
C ASN A 88 -5.18 -14.32 -24.19
N GLU A 89 -4.05 -14.85 -23.70
CA GLU A 89 -3.26 -15.86 -24.40
C GLU A 89 -3.69 -17.30 -24.07
N VAL A 90 -4.21 -17.55 -22.86
CA VAL A 90 -4.39 -18.90 -22.35
C VAL A 90 -5.87 -19.28 -22.21
N VAL A 91 -6.31 -20.27 -23.00
CA VAL A 91 -7.50 -21.08 -22.69
C VAL A 91 -6.99 -22.41 -22.14
N ILE A 92 -7.28 -22.74 -20.88
CA ILE A 92 -6.89 -24.00 -20.25
C ILE A 92 -8.11 -24.93 -20.29
N PRO A 93 -8.15 -25.95 -21.15
CA PRO A 93 -9.36 -26.77 -21.33
C PRO A 93 -9.82 -27.51 -20.05
N SER A 94 -8.92 -27.75 -19.11
CA SER A 94 -9.18 -28.44 -17.85
C SER A 94 -9.54 -27.52 -16.68
N ASP A 95 -9.45 -26.20 -16.87
CA ASP A 95 -9.82 -25.20 -15.87
C ASP A 95 -11.10 -24.50 -16.35
N PRO A 96 -12.24 -24.71 -15.65
CA PRO A 96 -13.53 -24.16 -16.03
C PRO A 96 -13.55 -22.62 -16.01
N ASP A 97 -12.62 -21.97 -15.31
CA ASP A 97 -12.54 -20.52 -15.18
C ASP A 97 -11.51 -19.88 -16.12
N SER A 98 -10.82 -20.67 -16.95
CA SER A 98 -9.63 -20.22 -17.67
C SER A 98 -9.83 -19.08 -18.66
N ARG A 99 -10.76 -19.23 -19.60
CA ARG A 99 -11.43 -18.22 -20.42
C ARG A 99 -12.31 -18.98 -21.40
N LEU A 100 -13.62 -18.72 -21.42
CA LEU A 100 -14.52 -19.45 -22.32
C LEU A 100 -14.36 -18.95 -23.76
N PRO A 101 -14.51 -19.85 -24.77
CA PRO A 101 -14.64 -19.41 -26.15
C PRO A 101 -15.79 -18.40 -26.29
N GLY A 102 -15.46 -17.16 -26.67
CA GLY A 102 -16.41 -16.05 -26.76
C GLY A 102 -16.34 -15.04 -25.61
N ASP A 103 -15.53 -15.28 -24.57
CA ASP A 103 -15.24 -14.26 -23.55
C ASP A 103 -14.45 -13.09 -24.15
N PRO A 104 -14.76 -11.84 -23.73
CA PRO A 104 -13.99 -10.66 -24.13
C PRO A 104 -12.52 -10.74 -23.70
N ARG A 105 -11.66 -10.05 -24.45
CA ARG A 105 -10.26 -9.85 -24.06
C ARG A 105 -10.17 -8.87 -22.90
N ALA A 106 -9.17 -8.98 -22.03
CA ALA A 106 -8.92 -7.99 -20.99
C ALA A 106 -7.91 -6.93 -21.47
N GLU A 107 -8.26 -5.66 -21.37
CA GLU A 107 -7.36 -4.52 -21.58
C GLU A 107 -7.04 -3.88 -20.23
N LEU A 108 -5.75 -3.74 -19.91
CA LEU A 108 -5.31 -3.02 -18.72
C LEU A 108 -5.18 -1.53 -19.04
N LEU A 109 -5.97 -0.70 -18.38
CA LEU A 109 -5.85 0.75 -18.42
C LEU A 109 -5.12 1.24 -17.16
N GLU A 110 -3.86 1.64 -17.32
CA GLU A 110 -3.07 2.27 -16.26
C GLU A 110 -3.44 3.74 -16.12
N LEU A 111 -3.89 4.10 -14.92
CA LEU A 111 -4.16 5.47 -14.48
C LEU A 111 -2.91 6.05 -13.81
N SER A 112 -2.95 7.33 -13.47
CA SER A 112 -1.83 8.02 -12.80
C SER A 112 -1.23 7.22 -11.62
N GLY A 113 0.09 7.22 -11.51
CA GLY A 113 0.81 6.70 -10.34
C GLY A 113 0.55 7.43 -9.04
N SER A 114 0.02 8.66 -9.09
CA SER A 114 -0.41 9.38 -7.89
C SER A 114 -1.72 8.78 -7.36
N THR A 115 -1.67 8.24 -6.14
CA THR A 115 -2.81 7.59 -5.48
C THR A 115 -4.03 8.52 -5.38
N ASP A 116 -3.83 9.80 -5.03
CA ASP A 116 -4.92 10.78 -4.91
C ASP A 116 -5.57 11.12 -6.26
N VAL A 117 -4.75 11.33 -7.30
CA VAL A 117 -5.24 11.65 -8.65
C VAL A 117 -5.99 10.45 -9.22
N ARG A 118 -5.45 9.24 -9.02
CA ARG A 118 -6.07 7.99 -9.42
C ARG A 118 -7.44 7.80 -8.79
N ARG A 119 -7.54 7.97 -7.47
CA ARG A 119 -8.81 7.89 -6.72
C ARG A 119 -9.84 8.86 -7.30
N ALA A 120 -9.44 10.13 -7.47
CA ALA A 120 -10.31 11.17 -7.97
C ALA A 120 -10.79 10.88 -9.40
N GLN A 121 -9.93 10.35 -10.26
CA GLN A 121 -10.29 9.96 -11.63
C GLN A 121 -11.30 8.81 -11.64
N MET A 122 -11.04 7.73 -10.88
CA MET A 122 -11.96 6.59 -10.79
C MET A 122 -13.33 7.02 -10.22
N ALA A 123 -13.34 7.83 -9.16
CA ALA A 123 -14.57 8.33 -8.54
C ALA A 123 -15.35 9.26 -9.47
N ALA A 124 -14.68 10.18 -10.19
CA ALA A 124 -15.35 11.10 -11.11
C ALA A 124 -16.05 10.36 -12.27
N LEU A 125 -15.42 9.31 -12.81
CA LEU A 125 -16.02 8.49 -13.87
C LEU A 125 -17.20 7.66 -13.36
N ALA A 126 -17.09 7.07 -12.18
CA ALA A 126 -18.21 6.37 -11.57
C ALA A 126 -19.37 7.34 -11.27
N GLN A 127 -19.08 8.52 -10.71
CA GLN A 127 -20.10 9.54 -10.42
C GLN A 127 -20.82 10.02 -11.68
N SER A 128 -20.17 10.02 -12.84
CA SER A 128 -20.81 10.38 -14.11
C SER A 128 -21.63 9.25 -14.74
N GLY A 129 -21.72 8.07 -14.10
CA GLY A 129 -22.40 6.91 -14.67
C GLY A 129 -21.62 6.22 -15.79
N SER A 130 -20.30 6.44 -15.88
CA SER A 130 -19.51 5.93 -17.00
C SER A 130 -19.31 4.42 -16.91
N CYS A 131 -19.58 3.72 -18.01
CA CYS A 131 -19.28 2.31 -18.22
C CYS A 131 -17.86 2.07 -18.77
N GLN A 132 -16.95 3.04 -18.68
CA GLN A 132 -15.60 2.91 -19.22
C GLN A 132 -14.78 1.82 -18.53
N TYR A 133 -15.04 1.56 -17.25
CA TYR A 133 -14.32 0.55 -16.46
C TYR A 133 -15.26 -0.59 -16.09
N ASP A 134 -14.85 -1.82 -16.39
CA ASP A 134 -15.59 -3.03 -16.03
C ASP A 134 -15.09 -3.58 -14.67
N VAL A 135 -13.77 -3.66 -14.51
CA VAL A 135 -13.09 -4.13 -13.29
C VAL A 135 -12.14 -3.04 -12.78
N LEU A 136 -12.11 -2.80 -11.48
CA LEU A 136 -11.17 -1.88 -10.83
C LEU A 136 -10.21 -2.65 -9.92
N VAL A 137 -8.91 -2.43 -10.11
CA VAL A 137 -7.90 -2.72 -9.08
C VAL A 137 -7.93 -1.56 -8.10
N LEU A 138 -8.69 -1.73 -7.01
CA LEU A 138 -8.98 -0.68 -6.05
C LEU A 138 -8.12 -0.85 -4.80
N ASP A 139 -7.55 0.24 -4.29
CA ASP A 139 -6.87 0.24 -2.99
C ASP A 139 -7.88 -0.10 -1.89
N VAL A 140 -7.46 -0.92 -0.91
CA VAL A 140 -8.30 -1.29 0.24
C VAL A 140 -8.82 -0.08 1.02
N ALA A 141 -8.09 1.04 1.00
CA ALA A 141 -8.51 2.28 1.66
C ALA A 141 -9.76 2.92 1.06
N TRP A 142 -10.08 2.61 -0.20
CA TRP A 142 -11.16 3.26 -0.95
C TRP A 142 -12.41 2.40 -1.10
N VAL A 143 -12.35 1.12 -0.71
CA VAL A 143 -13.47 0.19 -0.85
C VAL A 143 -14.72 0.71 -0.14
N ALA A 144 -14.56 1.28 1.06
CA ALA A 144 -15.67 1.86 1.82
C ALA A 144 -16.33 3.03 1.08
N GLU A 145 -15.53 3.98 0.59
CA GLU A 145 -16.01 5.12 -0.20
C GLU A 145 -16.75 4.65 -1.44
N PHE A 146 -16.12 3.78 -2.23
CA PHE A 146 -16.69 3.35 -3.50
C PHE A 146 -17.96 2.53 -3.30
N ALA A 147 -18.03 1.69 -2.26
CA ALA A 147 -19.22 0.92 -1.95
C ALA A 147 -20.38 1.82 -1.50
N ARG A 148 -20.14 2.74 -0.56
CA ARG A 148 -21.18 3.61 0.03
C ARG A 148 -21.71 4.65 -0.94
N HIS A 149 -20.88 5.09 -1.89
CA HIS A 149 -21.29 5.95 -3.00
C HIS A 149 -21.94 5.20 -4.18
N GLY A 150 -22.00 3.86 -4.15
CA GLY A 150 -22.57 3.05 -5.23
C GLY A 150 -21.74 3.09 -6.52
N TYR A 151 -20.42 3.26 -6.41
CA TYR A 151 -19.49 3.22 -7.55
C TYR A 151 -19.07 1.80 -7.93
N ILE A 152 -19.12 0.89 -6.96
CA ILE A 152 -18.85 -0.54 -7.14
C ILE A 152 -20.02 -1.35 -6.60
N ARG A 153 -20.24 -2.49 -7.26
CA ARG A 153 -21.34 -3.40 -6.91
C ARG A 153 -20.89 -4.49 -5.95
N PRO A 154 -21.81 -5.05 -5.14
CA PRO A 154 -21.54 -6.25 -4.38
C PRO A 154 -21.12 -7.44 -5.25
N ILE A 155 -20.24 -8.27 -4.70
CA ILE A 155 -19.73 -9.50 -5.30
C ILE A 155 -20.00 -10.66 -4.34
N SER A 156 -20.58 -11.74 -4.85
CA SER A 156 -20.67 -12.99 -4.09
C SER A 156 -19.37 -13.78 -4.25
N LEU A 157 -18.75 -14.14 -3.13
CA LEU A 157 -17.63 -15.09 -3.08
C LEU A 157 -18.08 -16.53 -2.80
N GLU A 158 -19.39 -16.76 -2.66
CA GLU A 158 -20.02 -18.06 -2.35
C GLU A 158 -19.21 -18.91 -1.35
N ASN A 159 -18.48 -19.92 -1.84
CA ASN A 159 -17.73 -20.91 -1.06
C ASN A 159 -16.21 -20.68 -1.08
N ASP A 160 -15.74 -19.66 -1.79
CA ASP A 160 -14.31 -19.41 -2.01
C ASP A 160 -13.70 -18.52 -0.94
N ALA A 161 -14.49 -17.82 -0.14
CA ALA A 161 -13.98 -16.88 0.88
C ALA A 161 -12.90 -17.50 1.79
N GLY A 162 -13.03 -18.79 2.14
CA GLY A 162 -12.11 -19.51 3.01
C GLY A 162 -10.69 -19.72 2.44
N ARG A 163 -10.47 -19.50 1.14
CA ARG A 163 -9.14 -19.60 0.51
C ARG A 163 -8.26 -18.37 0.76
N PHE A 164 -8.90 -17.23 1.06
CA PHE A 164 -8.23 -15.96 1.27
C PHE A 164 -7.76 -15.78 2.72
N LEU A 165 -6.71 -14.96 2.90
CA LEU A 165 -6.30 -14.52 4.21
C LEU A 165 -7.39 -13.62 4.83
N ARG A 166 -7.64 -13.81 6.13
CA ARG A 166 -8.71 -13.10 6.88
C ARG A 166 -8.64 -11.58 6.72
N GLY A 167 -7.48 -10.96 6.99
CA GLY A 167 -7.33 -9.49 6.91
C GLY A 167 -7.66 -8.92 5.52
N PRO A 168 -7.00 -9.40 4.45
CA PRO A 168 -7.31 -8.99 3.08
C PRO A 168 -8.77 -9.23 2.68
N LEU A 169 -9.38 -10.33 3.10
CA LEU A 169 -10.80 -10.61 2.86
C LEU A 169 -11.71 -9.58 3.53
N GLU A 170 -11.48 -9.28 4.82
CA GLU A 170 -12.21 -8.28 5.60
C GLU A 170 -12.06 -6.86 5.02
N ALA A 171 -10.90 -6.54 4.43
CA ALA A 171 -10.65 -5.25 3.80
C ALA A 171 -11.56 -4.99 2.57
N GLY A 172 -12.06 -6.04 1.92
CA GLY A 172 -13.04 -5.94 0.84
C GLY A 172 -14.50 -5.92 1.30
N GLN A 173 -14.78 -5.97 2.62
CA GLN A 173 -16.13 -6.08 3.17
C GLN A 173 -16.61 -4.78 3.80
N ILE A 174 -17.76 -4.29 3.36
CA ILE A 174 -18.41 -3.07 3.87
C ILE A 174 -19.79 -3.46 4.39
N ASP A 175 -20.06 -3.14 5.66
CA ASP A 175 -21.37 -3.35 6.31
C ASP A 175 -21.94 -4.78 6.19
N GLY A 176 -21.04 -5.79 6.14
CA GLY A 176 -21.39 -7.21 6.06
C GLY A 176 -21.48 -7.78 4.64
N GLU A 177 -21.26 -6.95 3.62
CA GLU A 177 -21.30 -7.33 2.21
C GLU A 177 -19.92 -7.20 1.56
N GLN A 178 -19.60 -8.10 0.63
CA GLN A 178 -18.31 -8.11 -0.06
C GLN A 178 -18.38 -7.25 -1.33
N PHE A 179 -17.48 -6.29 -1.48
CA PHE A 179 -17.42 -5.38 -2.63
C PHE A 179 -16.17 -5.55 -3.49
N GLY A 180 -15.15 -6.24 -2.98
CA GLY A 180 -13.94 -6.53 -3.73
C GLY A 180 -13.33 -7.87 -3.38
N VAL A 181 -12.78 -8.57 -4.36
CA VAL A 181 -12.05 -9.83 -4.17
C VAL A 181 -10.58 -9.50 -3.87
N PRO A 182 -9.97 -10.02 -2.79
CA PRO A 182 -8.56 -9.72 -2.48
C PRO A 182 -7.64 -10.04 -3.66
N PHE A 183 -6.72 -9.12 -3.99
CA PHE A 183 -5.81 -9.29 -5.12
C PHE A 183 -4.33 -9.19 -4.75
N ALA A 184 -3.98 -8.24 -3.90
CA ALA A 184 -2.65 -8.14 -3.30
C ALA A 184 -2.80 -7.65 -1.85
N ALA A 185 -1.99 -8.19 -0.95
CA ALA A 185 -1.92 -7.74 0.42
C ALA A 185 -0.57 -7.07 0.67
N ASP A 186 -0.62 -5.84 1.20
CA ASP A 186 0.57 -5.15 1.69
C ASP A 186 0.49 -5.04 3.21
N ALA A 187 1.62 -5.21 3.88
CA ALA A 187 1.78 -5.03 5.31
C ALA A 187 3.19 -4.48 5.58
N PRO A 188 3.39 -3.72 6.67
CA PRO A 188 4.70 -3.11 6.94
C PRO A 188 5.76 -4.18 7.14
N LEU A 189 6.91 -4.00 6.50
CA LEU A 189 8.11 -4.80 6.75
C LEU A 189 9.26 -3.88 7.13
N GLU A 190 10.11 -4.38 8.02
CA GLU A 190 11.40 -3.79 8.30
C GLU A 190 12.45 -4.41 7.36
N PHE A 191 13.19 -3.55 6.67
CA PHE A 191 14.39 -3.91 5.92
C PHE A 191 15.61 -3.46 6.71
N ARG A 192 16.57 -4.35 6.93
CA ARG A 192 17.78 -4.06 7.70
C ARG A 192 19.05 -4.47 6.97
N ARG A 193 20.04 -3.59 6.90
CA ARG A 193 21.34 -3.87 6.29
C ARG A 193 22.12 -4.87 7.13
N ARG A 194 22.84 -5.76 6.45
CA ARG A 194 23.72 -6.80 7.04
C ARG A 194 25.21 -6.42 6.97
N ASP A 195 25.54 -5.20 6.57
CA ASP A 195 26.92 -4.72 6.51
C ASP A 195 27.48 -4.33 7.89
N GLY A 196 26.69 -4.49 8.96
CA GLY A 196 27.09 -4.29 10.35
C GLY A 196 27.35 -2.83 10.73
N ARG A 197 26.98 -1.88 9.85
CA ARG A 197 27.15 -0.45 10.10
C ARG A 197 25.98 0.05 10.95
N PRO A 198 26.23 0.66 12.12
CA PRO A 198 25.17 1.37 12.82
C PRO A 198 24.69 2.54 11.96
N GLY A 199 23.43 2.90 12.14
CA GLY A 199 22.76 3.92 11.34
C GLY A 199 21.31 4.06 11.74
N GLY A 200 20.67 5.08 11.18
CA GLY A 200 19.28 5.39 11.50
C GLY A 200 18.26 4.53 10.77
N TYR A 201 17.03 4.67 11.24
CA TYR A 201 15.81 4.05 10.70
C TYR A 201 15.02 5.06 9.87
N LEU A 202 14.68 4.72 8.63
CA LEU A 202 13.83 5.55 7.77
C LEU A 202 12.37 5.10 7.85
N LEU A 203 11.51 6.05 8.24
CA LEU A 203 10.07 6.01 7.99
C LEU A 203 9.73 6.82 6.73
N GLN A 204 8.48 6.75 6.30
CA GLN A 204 7.98 7.45 5.10
C GLN A 204 6.92 8.47 5.54
N LEU A 205 7.35 9.63 6.04
CA LEU A 205 6.50 10.62 6.72
C LEU A 205 6.25 11.87 5.87
N VAL A 206 6.40 11.79 4.54
CA VAL A 206 5.98 12.88 3.64
C VAL A 206 4.47 13.14 3.79
N ASP A 207 4.05 14.38 3.57
CA ASP A 207 2.63 14.81 3.60
C ASP A 207 1.84 14.24 2.40
N ARG A 208 1.60 12.93 2.46
CA ARG A 208 0.82 12.09 1.54
C ARG A 208 0.21 10.93 2.32
N GLU A 209 -0.56 10.09 1.63
CA GLU A 209 -1.14 8.87 2.20
C GLU A 209 -0.15 8.02 3.01
N ILE A 210 1.07 7.79 2.48
CA ILE A 210 2.08 6.98 3.16
C ILE A 210 2.49 7.52 4.53
N GLY A 211 2.54 8.85 4.70
CA GLY A 211 2.80 9.49 5.97
C GLY A 211 1.68 9.27 6.97
N THR A 212 0.42 9.30 6.51
CA THR A 212 -0.74 8.94 7.33
C THR A 212 -0.67 7.47 7.76
N ILE A 213 -0.34 6.56 6.84
CA ILE A 213 -0.17 5.14 7.14
C ILE A 213 0.90 4.94 8.21
N ASN A 214 2.09 5.50 8.03
CA ASN A 214 3.20 5.36 8.99
C ASN A 214 2.80 5.93 10.37
N TYR A 215 2.04 7.03 10.40
CA TYR A 215 1.52 7.58 11.67
C TYR A 215 0.50 6.65 12.36
N LEU A 216 -0.42 6.04 11.60
CA LEU A 216 -1.37 5.04 12.12
C LEU A 216 -0.63 3.79 12.64
N GLU A 217 0.39 3.33 11.91
CA GLU A 217 1.23 2.21 12.32
C GLU A 217 1.95 2.49 13.63
N MET A 218 2.48 3.69 13.81
CA MET A 218 3.08 4.11 15.07
C MET A 218 2.10 4.00 16.24
N ILE A 219 0.84 4.43 16.05
CA ILE A 219 -0.20 4.31 17.08
C ILE A 219 -0.47 2.83 17.41
N GLU A 220 -0.68 1.99 16.39
CA GLU A 220 -1.03 0.58 16.57
C GLU A 220 0.13 -0.24 17.17
N LEU A 221 1.36 -0.01 16.72
CA LEU A 221 2.56 -0.70 17.23
C LEU A 221 2.87 -0.31 18.69
N GLY A 222 2.49 0.90 19.11
CA GLY A 222 2.55 1.36 20.50
C GLY A 222 1.37 0.92 21.37
N GLY A 223 0.55 -0.03 20.90
CA GLY A 223 -0.60 -0.56 21.64
C GLY A 223 -1.85 0.34 21.63
N GLY A 224 -1.78 1.47 20.93
CA GLY A 224 -2.95 2.31 20.65
C GLY A 224 -3.87 1.67 19.61
N ARG A 225 -5.06 2.26 19.43
CA ARG A 225 -6.03 1.84 18.41
C ARG A 225 -6.72 3.03 17.77
N VAL A 226 -6.86 2.94 16.46
CA VAL A 226 -7.72 3.84 15.69
C VAL A 226 -9.06 3.13 15.47
N LEU A 227 -10.11 3.67 16.08
CA LEU A 227 -11.43 3.03 16.09
C LEU A 227 -12.13 3.18 14.74
N ASP A 228 -12.79 2.11 14.30
CA ASP A 228 -13.68 2.11 13.14
C ASP A 228 -15.09 2.60 13.56
N GLY A 229 -15.81 3.28 12.66
CA GLY A 229 -17.22 3.68 12.86
C GLY A 229 -17.51 5.14 13.24
N ASP A 230 -18.69 5.39 13.85
CA ASP A 230 -19.24 6.73 14.10
C ASP A 230 -18.61 7.51 15.26
N ASP A 231 -17.76 6.89 16.08
CA ASP A 231 -17.04 7.60 17.15
C ASP A 231 -15.67 8.12 16.65
N ARG A 232 -15.74 9.01 15.65
CA ARG A 232 -14.62 9.54 14.84
C ARG A 232 -13.69 10.52 15.57
N THR A 233 -13.79 10.60 16.89
CA THR A 233 -13.07 11.62 17.69
C THR A 233 -12.09 11.03 18.69
N ARG A 234 -11.95 9.70 18.73
CA ARG A 234 -11.11 9.03 19.72
C ARG A 234 -10.10 8.12 19.04
N VAL A 235 -8.88 8.62 18.94
CA VAL A 235 -7.70 7.75 18.94
C VAL A 235 -7.55 7.27 20.38
N ALA A 236 -7.68 5.97 20.62
CA ALA A 236 -7.26 5.40 21.89
C ALA A 236 -5.75 5.28 21.83
N LEU A 237 -5.03 6.34 22.24
CA LEU A 237 -3.59 6.24 22.42
C LEU A 237 -3.32 5.25 23.56
N GLY A 238 -2.27 4.44 23.42
CA GLY A 238 -1.82 3.57 24.50
C GLY A 238 -1.55 4.37 25.78
N ASP A 239 -1.62 3.71 26.93
CA ASP A 239 -1.44 4.36 28.23
C ASP A 239 -0.01 4.94 28.42
N ASP A 240 0.96 4.50 27.60
CA ASP A 240 2.34 4.99 27.60
C ASP A 240 2.75 5.54 26.21
N PRO A 241 3.02 6.87 26.08
CA PRO A 241 3.52 7.45 24.84
C PRO A 241 4.92 6.96 24.43
N ASP A 242 5.68 6.35 25.35
CA ASP A 242 6.99 5.76 25.06
C ASP A 242 6.88 4.37 24.44
N ASP A 243 5.75 3.66 24.52
CA ASP A 243 5.59 2.33 23.93
C ASP A 243 5.72 2.35 22.40
N THR A 244 5.17 3.39 21.75
CA THR A 244 5.36 3.66 20.31
C THR A 244 6.85 3.85 19.97
N TRP A 245 7.56 4.64 20.79
CA TRP A 245 8.98 4.89 20.58
C TRP A 245 9.84 3.66 20.88
N ASN A 246 9.46 2.85 21.87
CA ASN A 246 10.12 1.61 22.23
C ASN A 246 9.89 0.51 21.18
N ALA A 247 8.70 0.44 20.57
CA ALA A 247 8.43 -0.44 19.44
C ALA A 247 9.31 -0.08 18.24
N LEU A 248 9.45 1.21 17.92
CA LEU A 248 10.35 1.70 16.88
C LEU A 248 11.85 1.55 17.23
N ASN A 249 12.21 1.64 18.51
CA ASN A 249 13.59 1.46 19.00
C ASN A 249 13.98 -0.02 19.17
N SER A 250 13.01 -0.95 19.23
CA SER A 250 13.26 -2.41 19.34
C SER A 250 13.91 -3.02 18.08
N THR A 251 14.00 -2.22 17.01
CA THR A 251 14.59 -2.53 15.71
C THR A 251 16.12 -2.61 15.73
N GLY A 252 16.76 -2.08 16.78
CA GLY A 252 18.22 -2.04 16.93
C GLY A 252 18.92 -1.03 16.01
N ALA A 253 18.17 -0.16 15.35
CA ALA A 253 18.68 1.06 14.71
C ALA A 253 18.87 2.17 15.77
N ASP A 254 19.80 3.10 15.53
CA ASP A 254 20.19 4.10 16.54
C ASP A 254 19.05 5.07 16.89
N ALA A 255 18.24 5.47 15.89
CA ALA A 255 17.03 6.30 16.02
C ALA A 255 16.28 6.45 14.68
N VAL A 256 14.99 6.81 14.72
CA VAL A 256 14.27 7.32 13.54
C VAL A 256 14.92 8.59 13.03
N MET A 257 15.24 8.63 11.73
CA MET A 257 15.94 9.75 11.10
C MET A 257 14.99 10.91 10.82
N ARG A 258 15.48 12.15 10.99
CA ARG A 258 14.69 13.37 10.67
C ARG A 258 14.30 13.43 9.20
N GLU A 259 15.12 12.87 8.31
CA GLU A 259 14.84 12.83 6.86
C GLU A 259 13.60 12.04 6.52
N SER A 260 13.10 11.17 7.41
CA SER A 260 11.82 10.48 7.22
C SER A 260 10.68 11.43 6.86
N LEU A 261 10.71 12.69 7.34
CA LEU A 261 9.71 13.74 7.03
C LEU A 261 9.62 14.12 5.55
N THR A 262 10.60 13.74 4.73
CA THR A 262 10.62 14.03 3.29
C THR A 262 10.73 12.76 2.45
N MET A 263 10.57 11.59 3.06
CA MET A 263 10.69 10.30 2.37
C MET A 263 9.31 9.76 2.02
N ASP A 264 9.19 9.29 0.79
CA ASP A 264 8.16 8.35 0.36
C ASP A 264 8.79 6.96 0.17
N GLU A 265 8.00 6.02 -0.37
CA GLU A 265 8.39 4.66 -0.65
C GLU A 265 9.68 4.56 -1.47
N ASP A 266 9.73 5.24 -2.62
CA ASP A 266 10.85 5.15 -3.55
C ASP A 266 12.12 5.83 -3.00
N HIS A 267 11.98 7.02 -2.41
CA HIS A 267 13.11 7.75 -1.83
C HIS A 267 13.74 6.96 -0.67
N SER A 268 12.94 6.28 0.14
CA SER A 268 13.44 5.42 1.22
C SER A 268 14.24 4.22 0.68
N ILE A 269 13.79 3.59 -0.42
CA ILE A 269 14.52 2.50 -1.09
C ILE A 269 15.87 2.99 -1.62
N VAL A 270 15.90 4.17 -2.25
CA VAL A 270 17.14 4.78 -2.75
C VAL A 270 18.13 5.02 -1.60
N ALA A 271 17.68 5.69 -0.54
CA ALA A 271 18.53 5.97 0.63
C ALA A 271 19.05 4.69 1.30
N PHE A 272 18.21 3.66 1.42
CA PHE A 272 18.60 2.37 1.99
C PHE A 272 19.66 1.65 1.13
N LYS A 273 19.55 1.70 -0.21
CA LYS A 273 20.56 1.15 -1.13
C LYS A 273 21.91 1.85 -0.97
N GLU A 274 21.90 3.18 -0.94
CA GLU A 274 23.10 4.00 -0.70
C GLU A 274 23.68 3.80 0.70
N GLY A 275 22.86 3.36 1.66
CA GLY A 275 23.24 3.21 3.07
C GLY A 275 23.44 4.54 3.78
N ARG A 276 22.91 5.65 3.24
CA ARG A 276 23.01 6.99 3.82
C ARG A 276 22.02 7.99 3.22
N VAL A 277 21.76 9.06 3.95
CA VAL A 277 21.15 10.30 3.45
C VAL A 277 22.10 11.46 3.74
N GLY A 278 22.66 12.07 2.70
CA GLY A 278 23.81 12.97 2.86
C GLY A 278 24.97 12.25 3.54
N ASP A 279 25.41 12.76 4.70
CA ASP A 279 26.49 12.16 5.50
C ASP A 279 25.97 11.23 6.62
N ARG A 280 24.65 11.09 6.78
CA ARG A 280 24.06 10.28 7.85
C ARG A 280 23.86 8.83 7.41
N PRO A 281 24.42 7.83 8.10
CA PRO A 281 24.26 6.43 7.74
C PRO A 281 22.83 5.94 7.97
N VAL A 282 22.35 5.09 7.07
CA VAL A 282 21.06 4.39 7.12
C VAL A 282 21.35 2.91 7.33
N SER A 283 20.75 2.31 8.37
CA SER A 283 20.88 0.87 8.65
C SER A 283 19.59 0.11 8.43
N ALA A 284 18.44 0.79 8.50
CA ALA A 284 17.12 0.19 8.43
C ALA A 284 16.09 1.12 7.77
N MET A 285 15.03 0.53 7.21
CA MET A 285 13.85 1.26 6.74
C MET A 285 12.57 0.45 6.93
N ARG A 286 11.45 1.13 7.12
CA ARG A 286 10.11 0.59 6.93
C ARG A 286 9.75 0.66 5.45
N ASN A 287 9.25 -0.43 4.86
CA ASN A 287 8.66 -0.40 3.52
C ASN A 287 7.68 -1.56 3.26
N TRP A 288 7.04 -1.54 2.10
CA TRP A 288 6.16 -2.59 1.61
C TRP A 288 6.92 -3.79 1.04
N PRO A 289 6.25 -4.96 0.88
CA PRO A 289 6.85 -6.17 0.33
C PRO A 289 7.57 -6.02 -1.01
N PHE A 290 7.03 -5.21 -1.95
CA PHE A 290 7.62 -5.04 -3.29
C PHE A 290 9.04 -4.46 -3.26
N ALA A 291 9.40 -3.71 -2.21
CA ALA A 291 10.73 -3.15 -2.05
C ALA A 291 11.81 -4.24 -2.00
N PHE A 292 11.45 -5.46 -1.56
CA PHE A 292 12.36 -6.60 -1.56
C PHE A 292 12.90 -6.91 -2.96
N HIS A 293 12.04 -6.96 -3.97
CA HIS A 293 12.45 -7.27 -5.35
C HIS A 293 13.30 -6.16 -5.95
N GLN A 294 12.96 -4.90 -5.68
CA GLN A 294 13.78 -3.77 -6.13
C GLN A 294 15.17 -3.78 -5.49
N LEU A 295 15.27 -4.15 -4.21
CA LEU A 295 16.56 -4.29 -3.53
C LEU A 295 17.33 -5.52 -4.02
N ALA A 296 16.69 -6.68 -4.09
CA ALA A 296 17.32 -7.93 -4.49
C ALA A 296 17.84 -7.93 -5.94
N ALA A 297 17.23 -7.11 -6.81
CA ALA A 297 17.68 -6.86 -8.16
C ALA A 297 18.94 -5.98 -8.25
N ASP A 298 19.22 -5.14 -7.25
CA ASP A 298 20.33 -4.19 -7.27
C ASP A 298 21.64 -4.90 -6.85
N PRO A 299 22.69 -4.91 -7.70
CA PRO A 299 23.98 -5.55 -7.37
C PRO A 299 24.63 -5.00 -6.09
N ARG A 300 24.37 -3.75 -5.70
CA ARG A 300 24.89 -3.14 -4.45
C ARG A 300 24.30 -3.79 -3.21
N MET A 301 23.16 -4.45 -3.34
CA MET A 301 22.50 -5.19 -2.26
C MET A 301 22.87 -6.67 -2.27
N ARG A 302 23.82 -7.10 -3.10
CA ARG A 302 24.36 -8.45 -3.11
C ARG A 302 25.85 -8.48 -2.75
N GLY A 303 26.24 -9.50 -2.00
CA GLY A 303 27.64 -9.83 -1.71
C GLY A 303 28.36 -10.31 -2.96
N SER A 304 29.70 -10.40 -2.90
CA SER A 304 30.47 -11.08 -3.95
C SER A 304 30.09 -12.56 -4.09
N ASP A 305 29.51 -13.14 -3.05
CA ASP A 305 28.95 -14.49 -2.98
C ASP A 305 27.46 -14.56 -3.39
N GLN A 306 26.93 -13.48 -3.98
CA GLN A 306 25.53 -13.34 -4.42
C GLN A 306 24.48 -13.32 -3.29
N ARG A 307 24.88 -13.38 -2.01
CA ARG A 307 23.94 -13.32 -0.88
C ARG A 307 23.43 -11.90 -0.66
N LEU A 308 22.17 -11.77 -0.23
CA LEU A 308 21.60 -10.47 0.14
C LEU A 308 22.40 -9.80 1.28
N ARG A 309 22.72 -8.52 1.09
CA ARG A 309 23.32 -7.62 2.09
C ARG A 309 22.27 -6.97 2.99
N PHE A 310 21.04 -7.46 2.95
CA PHE A 310 19.97 -7.03 3.83
C PHE A 310 19.16 -8.24 4.27
N GLU A 311 18.29 -8.00 5.24
CA GLU A 311 17.23 -8.89 5.64
C GLU A 311 15.92 -8.14 5.73
N VAL A 312 14.83 -8.91 5.75
CA VAL A 312 13.46 -8.43 5.91
C VAL A 312 12.87 -9.10 7.14
N ARG A 313 12.04 -8.38 7.90
CA ARG A 313 11.36 -8.87 9.10
C ARG A 313 9.97 -8.26 9.20
N ALA A 314 9.00 -9.04 9.63
CA ALA A 314 7.75 -8.54 10.15
C ALA A 314 7.98 -7.74 11.44
N PRO A 315 7.07 -6.82 11.81
CA PRO A 315 7.08 -6.18 13.11
C PRO A 315 7.13 -7.20 14.25
N GLY A 316 7.84 -6.85 15.33
CA GLY A 316 8.01 -7.71 16.50
C GLY A 316 6.76 -7.87 17.36
N THR A 317 5.79 -6.97 17.22
CA THR A 317 4.56 -6.87 18.01
C THR A 317 3.33 -6.81 17.11
N ASP A 318 2.17 -7.15 17.66
CA ASP A 318 0.88 -6.95 17.01
C ASP A 318 0.69 -5.46 16.68
N GLY A 319 0.22 -5.16 15.47
CA GLY A 319 0.09 -3.80 14.98
C GLY A 319 0.55 -3.67 13.52
N GLY A 320 0.49 -2.44 13.01
CA GLY A 320 0.69 -2.16 11.59
C GLY A 320 -0.63 -2.00 10.84
N VAL A 321 -0.54 -1.44 9.64
CA VAL A 321 -1.70 -1.09 8.82
C VAL A 321 -1.69 -1.93 7.56
N LEU A 322 -2.77 -2.69 7.36
CA LEU A 322 -2.96 -3.48 6.15
C LEU A 322 -3.20 -2.54 4.96
N GLY A 323 -2.41 -2.72 3.91
CA GLY A 323 -2.59 -2.12 2.60
C GLY A 323 -2.92 -3.17 1.54
N GLY A 324 -2.67 -2.81 0.29
CA GLY A 324 -2.89 -3.69 -0.86
C GLY A 324 -4.16 -3.31 -1.63
N SER A 325 -4.63 -4.24 -2.45
CA SER A 325 -5.72 -3.99 -3.38
C SER A 325 -6.70 -5.15 -3.50
N VAL A 326 -7.90 -4.79 -3.91
CA VAL A 326 -8.98 -5.70 -4.29
C VAL A 326 -9.32 -5.53 -5.76
N LEU A 327 -9.92 -6.56 -6.37
CA LEU A 327 -10.60 -6.48 -7.64
C LEU A 327 -12.09 -6.24 -7.37
N ALA A 328 -12.60 -5.08 -7.77
CA ALA A 328 -13.99 -4.70 -7.65
C ALA A 328 -14.67 -4.63 -9.02
N LEU A 329 -15.97 -4.90 -9.08
CA LEU A 329 -16.77 -4.67 -10.27
C LEU A 329 -17.35 -3.26 -10.22
N SER A 330 -17.25 -2.53 -11.33
CA SER A 330 -17.94 -1.25 -11.49
C SER A 330 -19.46 -1.44 -11.34
N GLU A 331 -20.15 -0.49 -10.70
CA GLU A 331 -21.62 -0.48 -10.69
C GLU A 331 -22.17 -0.32 -12.12
N HIS A 332 -21.43 0.37 -12.99
CA HIS A 332 -21.84 0.66 -14.37
C HIS A 332 -21.34 -0.39 -15.38
N ILE A 333 -20.79 -1.52 -14.91
CA ILE A 333 -20.47 -2.65 -15.80
C ILE A 333 -21.73 -3.11 -16.53
N ARG A 334 -21.60 -3.37 -17.82
CA ARG A 334 -22.75 -3.87 -18.59
C ARG A 334 -23.14 -5.29 -18.15
N PRO A 335 -24.44 -5.64 -18.11
CA PRO A 335 -24.88 -6.93 -17.61
C PRO A 335 -24.26 -8.15 -18.32
N ASP A 336 -24.00 -8.06 -19.62
CA ASP A 336 -23.36 -9.12 -20.43
C ASP A 336 -21.90 -9.36 -20.05
N LYS A 337 -21.21 -8.36 -19.50
CA LYS A 337 -19.79 -8.42 -19.13
C LYS A 337 -19.53 -8.92 -17.71
N VAL A 338 -20.56 -8.99 -16.86
CA VAL A 338 -20.43 -9.37 -15.44
C VAL A 338 -19.85 -10.77 -15.27
N ALA A 339 -20.41 -11.77 -15.96
CA ALA A 339 -19.95 -13.15 -15.82
C ALA A 339 -18.53 -13.37 -16.37
N PRO A 340 -18.16 -12.84 -17.56
CA PRO A 340 -16.77 -12.83 -18.00
C PRO A 340 -15.81 -12.11 -17.04
N ALA A 341 -16.21 -10.95 -16.49
CA ALA A 341 -15.40 -10.22 -15.52
C ALA A 341 -15.15 -11.03 -14.24
N MET A 342 -16.15 -11.75 -13.74
CA MET A 342 -15.99 -12.64 -12.58
C MET A 342 -15.06 -13.82 -12.86
N ARG A 343 -15.07 -14.41 -14.06
CA ARG A 343 -14.09 -15.43 -14.46
C ARG A 343 -12.67 -14.87 -14.51
N LEU A 344 -12.50 -13.68 -15.10
CA LEU A 344 -11.21 -12.98 -15.09
C LEU A 344 -10.72 -12.76 -13.65
N ILE A 345 -11.57 -12.27 -12.74
CA ILE A 345 -11.24 -12.10 -11.32
C ILE A 345 -10.85 -13.44 -10.68
N GLY A 346 -11.59 -14.51 -10.95
CA GLY A 346 -11.26 -15.87 -10.48
C GLY A 346 -9.85 -16.29 -10.91
N ARG A 347 -9.52 -16.09 -12.19
CA ARG A 347 -8.19 -16.40 -12.73
C ARG A 347 -7.07 -15.55 -12.10
N LEU A 348 -7.27 -14.24 -12.01
CA LEU A 348 -6.28 -13.31 -11.43
C LEU A 348 -6.02 -13.54 -9.95
N THR A 349 -6.99 -14.14 -9.25
CA THR A 349 -6.88 -14.48 -7.83
C THR A 349 -6.57 -15.95 -7.60
N GLY A 350 -6.27 -16.73 -8.65
CA GLY A 350 -5.85 -18.13 -8.55
C GLY A 350 -4.41 -18.31 -8.07
N GLU A 351 -4.04 -19.53 -7.66
CA GLU A 351 -2.72 -19.83 -7.10
C GLU A 351 -1.55 -19.51 -8.04
N GLU A 352 -1.73 -19.72 -9.35
CA GLU A 352 -0.71 -19.45 -10.36
C GLU A 352 -0.45 -17.94 -10.49
N ALA A 353 -1.50 -17.14 -10.68
CA ALA A 353 -1.40 -15.68 -10.78
C ALA A 353 -0.84 -15.08 -9.49
N GLN A 354 -1.33 -15.50 -8.32
CA GLN A 354 -0.83 -15.06 -7.02
C GLN A 354 0.63 -15.46 -6.80
N GLY A 355 1.01 -16.66 -7.20
CA GLY A 355 2.38 -17.13 -7.18
C GLY A 355 3.30 -16.28 -8.06
N ARG A 356 2.86 -15.90 -9.26
CA ARG A 356 3.62 -15.04 -10.19
C ARG A 356 3.73 -13.59 -9.70
N LEU A 357 2.64 -13.00 -9.23
CA LEU A 357 2.60 -11.66 -8.63
C LEU A 357 3.62 -11.54 -7.49
N PHE A 358 3.70 -12.56 -6.63
CA PHE A 358 4.67 -12.60 -5.55
C PHE A 358 6.10 -12.89 -6.03
N ALA A 359 6.30 -13.96 -6.81
CA ALA A 359 7.64 -14.39 -7.22
C ALA A 359 8.35 -13.33 -8.08
N CYS A 360 7.63 -12.65 -8.97
CA CYS A 360 8.19 -11.69 -9.92
C CYS A 360 8.08 -10.23 -9.47
N GLY A 361 7.04 -9.88 -8.70
CA GLY A 361 6.75 -8.49 -8.35
C GLY A 361 6.78 -8.16 -6.86
N GLY A 362 6.88 -9.16 -5.98
CA GLY A 362 6.91 -8.95 -4.53
C GLY A 362 5.57 -8.56 -3.92
N TYR A 363 4.47 -8.64 -4.65
CA TYR A 363 3.13 -8.43 -4.10
C TYR A 363 2.79 -9.55 -3.12
N GLY A 364 2.35 -9.20 -1.91
CA GLY A 364 1.98 -10.19 -0.90
C GLY A 364 0.78 -11.02 -1.36
N PRO A 365 0.91 -12.37 -1.43
CA PRO A 365 -0.20 -13.24 -1.79
C PRO A 365 -1.40 -13.07 -0.86
N VAL A 366 -2.61 -13.14 -1.40
CA VAL A 366 -3.84 -13.16 -0.62
C VAL A 366 -4.33 -14.57 -0.28
N LEU A 367 -3.62 -15.60 -0.74
CA LEU A 367 -3.97 -17.02 -0.57
C LEU A 367 -3.06 -17.73 0.42
N THR A 368 -3.65 -18.46 1.37
CA THR A 368 -2.91 -19.28 2.34
C THR A 368 -2.04 -20.34 1.64
N SER A 369 -2.55 -20.96 0.58
CA SER A 369 -1.87 -22.04 -0.13
C SER A 369 -0.57 -21.60 -0.82
N VAL A 370 -0.45 -20.33 -1.20
CA VAL A 370 0.79 -19.81 -1.80
C VAL A 370 1.91 -19.78 -0.76
N TYR A 371 1.64 -19.27 0.45
CA TYR A 371 2.61 -19.28 1.55
C TYR A 371 3.00 -20.70 1.95
N GLU A 372 2.03 -21.60 2.04
CA GLU A 372 2.27 -23.01 2.36
C GLU A 372 3.16 -23.71 1.33
N ARG A 373 3.00 -23.37 0.05
CA ARG A 373 3.84 -23.90 -1.03
C ARG A 373 5.29 -23.46 -0.89
N TYR A 374 5.55 -22.20 -0.52
CA TYR A 374 6.91 -21.72 -0.23
C TYR A 374 7.49 -22.35 1.04
N ARG A 375 6.69 -22.51 2.09
CA ARG A 375 7.09 -23.19 3.33
C ARG A 375 7.50 -24.64 3.09
N ALA A 376 6.82 -25.32 2.15
CA ALA A 376 7.17 -26.66 1.70
C ALA A 376 8.36 -26.71 0.71
N GLY A 377 8.95 -25.56 0.34
CA GLY A 377 10.07 -25.48 -0.60
C GLY A 377 9.70 -25.64 -2.08
N GLY A 378 8.43 -25.50 -2.44
CA GLY A 378 7.90 -25.72 -3.79
C GLY A 378 7.24 -24.51 -4.45
N GLY A 379 7.41 -23.30 -3.91
CA GLY A 379 6.85 -22.08 -4.49
C GLY A 379 7.39 -21.79 -5.91
N PRO A 380 6.63 -21.11 -6.78
CA PRO A 380 7.11 -20.74 -8.10
C PRO A 380 8.30 -19.77 -8.00
N ALA A 381 9.30 -19.90 -8.86
CA ALA A 381 10.29 -18.85 -9.07
C ALA A 381 9.77 -17.86 -10.14
N CYS A 382 10.46 -16.73 -10.32
CA CYS A 382 10.18 -15.84 -11.45
C CYS A 382 10.98 -16.26 -12.70
N PRO A 383 10.35 -16.77 -13.76
CA PRO A 383 11.04 -17.15 -14.99
C PRO A 383 11.16 -15.93 -15.92
N ARG A 384 12.08 -15.00 -15.65
CA ARG A 384 12.40 -13.97 -16.67
C ARG A 384 13.23 -14.58 -17.80
N GLN A 385 12.78 -14.38 -19.03
CA GLN A 385 13.31 -15.01 -20.25
C GLN A 385 14.23 -14.09 -21.08
N ASP A 386 14.86 -13.10 -20.45
CA ASP A 386 15.61 -12.08 -21.18
C ASP A 386 16.81 -11.55 -20.38
N GLY A 387 17.92 -11.36 -21.11
CA GLY A 387 19.26 -11.00 -20.61
C GLY A 387 19.38 -9.59 -20.03
N SER A 388 18.46 -9.22 -19.14
CA SER A 388 18.60 -8.09 -18.23
C SER A 388 19.54 -8.45 -17.07
N ASP A 389 20.32 -7.49 -16.59
CA ASP A 389 21.20 -7.64 -15.41
C ASP A 389 20.41 -7.76 -14.09
N ILE A 390 19.10 -8.01 -14.15
CA ILE A 390 18.21 -8.07 -13.00
C ILE A 390 18.38 -9.43 -12.31
N THR A 391 18.94 -9.42 -11.11
CA THR A 391 19.08 -10.65 -10.32
C THR A 391 17.78 -10.99 -9.60
N ASN A 392 17.09 -12.03 -10.08
CA ASN A 392 15.87 -12.51 -9.44
C ASN A 392 16.16 -13.12 -8.05
N PRO A 393 15.25 -12.96 -7.08
CA PRO A 393 15.33 -13.67 -5.82
C PRO A 393 15.40 -15.19 -6.00
N SER A 394 16.23 -15.86 -5.20
CA SER A 394 16.24 -17.32 -5.11
C SER A 394 14.99 -17.86 -4.41
N LEU A 395 14.68 -19.14 -4.59
CA LEU A 395 13.53 -19.77 -3.92
C LEU A 395 13.64 -19.71 -2.38
N ALA A 396 14.86 -19.79 -1.82
CA ALA A 396 15.09 -19.66 -0.38
C ALA A 396 14.87 -18.23 0.11
N GLU A 397 15.28 -17.24 -0.70
CA GLU A 397 15.02 -15.82 -0.43
C GLU A 397 13.51 -15.52 -0.46
N LEU A 398 12.78 -16.06 -1.45
CA LEU A 398 11.32 -15.95 -1.54
C LEU A 398 10.60 -16.67 -0.39
N ALA A 399 11.08 -17.83 0.04
CA ALA A 399 10.48 -18.54 1.18
C ALA A 399 10.60 -17.74 2.49
N THR A 400 11.76 -17.10 2.71
CA THR A 400 11.96 -16.20 3.85
C THR A 400 11.03 -14.99 3.76
N LEU A 401 10.94 -14.37 2.58
CA LEU A 401 10.05 -13.23 2.36
C LEU A 401 8.57 -13.62 2.59
N ALA A 402 8.15 -14.78 2.11
CA ALA A 402 6.78 -15.27 2.26
C ALA A 402 6.41 -15.44 3.75
N GLU A 403 7.31 -15.98 4.56
CA GLU A 403 7.10 -16.14 6.01
C GLU A 403 6.91 -14.77 6.71
N GLU A 404 7.79 -13.81 6.41
CA GLU A 404 7.72 -12.48 7.02
C GLU A 404 6.51 -11.66 6.55
N ILE A 405 6.13 -11.75 5.27
CA ILE A 405 4.90 -11.13 4.76
C ILE A 405 3.68 -11.76 5.44
N ARG A 406 3.61 -13.10 5.50
CA ARG A 406 2.48 -13.80 6.12
C ARG A 406 2.28 -13.35 7.55
N ARG A 407 3.39 -13.33 8.31
CA ARG A 407 3.41 -12.87 9.69
C ARG A 407 2.96 -11.42 9.80
N SER A 408 3.50 -10.52 8.97
CA SER A 408 3.12 -9.11 8.99
C SER A 408 1.63 -8.89 8.69
N ILE A 409 1.06 -9.61 7.71
CA ILE A 409 -0.38 -9.55 7.40
C ILE A 409 -1.24 -10.04 8.56
N GLU A 410 -0.80 -11.08 9.29
CA GLU A 410 -1.53 -11.60 10.45
C GLU A 410 -1.50 -10.64 11.66
N LEU A 411 -0.42 -9.87 11.81
CA LEU A 411 -0.25 -8.85 12.85
C LEU A 411 -0.96 -7.53 12.52
N ALA A 412 -1.03 -7.18 11.23
CA ALA A 412 -1.58 -5.92 10.76
C ALA A 412 -3.10 -5.84 10.94
N ARG A 413 -3.58 -4.62 11.20
CA ARG A 413 -5.02 -4.34 11.26
C ARG A 413 -5.51 -3.73 9.94
N PRO A 414 -6.76 -4.00 9.54
CA PRO A 414 -7.41 -3.25 8.47
C PRO A 414 -7.39 -1.74 8.77
N ARG A 415 -7.29 -0.93 7.72
CA ARG A 415 -7.44 0.52 7.84
C ARG A 415 -8.84 0.86 8.38
N PRO A 416 -8.96 1.95 9.16
CA PRO A 416 -10.27 2.50 9.51
C PRO A 416 -11.07 2.79 8.23
N LYS A 417 -12.35 2.41 8.19
CA LYS A 417 -13.17 2.57 6.99
C LYS A 417 -13.62 4.02 6.86
N SER A 418 -13.53 4.56 5.64
CA SER A 418 -14.12 5.86 5.34
C SER A 418 -15.60 5.84 5.69
N PRO A 419 -16.13 6.86 6.39
CA PRO A 419 -17.56 6.97 6.65
C PRO A 419 -18.39 7.43 5.45
N TYR A 420 -17.71 8.03 4.47
CA TYR A 420 -18.28 8.43 3.18
C TYR A 420 -18.26 7.24 2.25
#